data_AF-A0A1Y5RRW1-F1
#
_entry.id   AF-A0A1Y5RRW1-F1
#
_cell.length_a   1.000
_cell.length_b   1.000
_cell.length_c   1.000
_cell.angle_alpha   90.00
_cell.angle_beta   90.00
_cell.angle_gamma   90.00
#
_symmetry.space_group_name_H-M   'P 1'
#
loop_
_entity.id
_entity.type
_entity.pdbx_description
1 polymer ?
#
loop_
_entity_poly.entity_id
_entity_poly.type
_entity_poly.pdbx_seq_one_letter_code
_entity_poly.pdbx_strand_id
1 'polypeptide(L)'
;MTRIIALALAATVSTASLASADSYFGIIDAQGGSSILDLGTVVSETGGVVEIYKGDTVIGSQAVRAGANSNVRINVNATPVSDVTAVLRSGDQVLDEARIDISRM
;
A
#
# COMPACT_ATOMS: atom_id res chain seq x y z
N MET A 1 34.45 17.06 42.46
CA MET A 1 34.37 17.34 41.01
C MET A 1 33.92 16.09 40.30
N THR A 2 32.86 16.23 39.51
CA THR A 2 31.96 15.21 38.96
C THR A 2 32.63 14.29 37.94
N ARG A 3 32.42 12.98 38.02
CA ARG A 3 32.78 12.03 36.95
C ARG A 3 31.52 11.60 36.23
N ILE A 4 31.35 12.12 35.02
CA ILE A 4 30.23 11.86 34.12
C ILE A 4 30.52 10.55 33.39
N ILE A 5 29.64 9.55 33.57
CA ILE A 5 29.64 8.34 32.75
C ILE A 5 28.69 8.62 31.57
N ALA A 6 29.25 8.84 30.39
CA ALA A 6 28.48 8.99 29.16
C ALA A 6 28.04 7.62 28.67
N LEU A 7 26.74 7.34 28.74
CA LEU A 7 26.13 6.12 28.21
C LEU A 7 25.63 6.42 26.79
N ALA A 8 26.44 6.07 25.78
CA ALA A 8 26.04 6.20 24.38
C ALA A 8 25.17 4.99 23.99
N LEU A 9 23.85 5.17 23.97
CA LEU A 9 22.92 4.18 23.44
C LEU A 9 22.80 4.40 21.92
N ALA A 10 23.62 3.71 21.14
CA ALA A 10 23.49 3.69 19.69
C ALA A 10 22.28 2.80 19.31
N ALA A 11 21.11 3.42 19.18
CA ALA A 11 19.94 2.76 18.60
C ALA A 11 20.13 2.69 17.08
N THR A 12 20.63 1.57 16.56
CA THR A 12 20.58 1.27 15.12
C THR A 12 19.13 0.92 14.78
N VAL A 13 18.34 1.93 14.43
CA VAL A 13 17.04 1.71 13.78
C VAL A 13 17.35 1.07 12.43
N SER A 14 17.12 -0.23 12.36
CA SER A 14 17.26 -1.00 11.13
C SER A 14 16.17 -0.52 10.18
N THR A 15 16.51 0.38 9.25
CA THR A 15 15.66 0.68 8.11
C THR A 15 15.71 -0.52 7.18
N ALA A 16 14.89 -1.53 7.46
CA ALA A 16 14.59 -2.59 6.52
C ALA A 16 13.65 -2.02 5.46
N SER A 17 14.19 -1.24 4.52
CA SER A 17 13.52 -0.96 3.26
C SER A 17 13.58 -2.23 2.40
N LEU A 18 12.75 -3.22 2.74
CA LEU A 18 12.42 -4.33 1.87
C LEU A 18 11.38 -3.80 0.88
N ALA A 19 11.83 -3.08 -0.15
CA ALA A 19 11.05 -3.01 -1.38
C ALA A 19 11.13 -4.41 -1.99
N SER A 20 10.07 -5.21 -1.84
CA SER A 20 9.98 -6.51 -2.50
C SER A 20 9.85 -6.26 -4.00
N ALA A 21 10.97 -6.22 -4.71
CA ALA A 21 11.04 -5.95 -6.16
C ALA A 21 10.22 -6.94 -7.03
N ASP A 22 9.71 -8.02 -6.44
CA ASP A 22 8.85 -9.02 -7.08
C ASP A 22 7.35 -8.72 -6.98
N SER A 23 6.93 -7.82 -6.09
CA SER A 23 5.52 -7.41 -5.96
C SER A 23 5.36 -5.95 -6.37
N TYR A 24 4.42 -5.67 -7.27
CA TYR A 24 4.20 -4.32 -7.75
C TYR A 24 2.77 -4.07 -8.21
N PHE A 25 2.33 -2.83 -8.07
CA PHE A 25 1.18 -2.31 -8.79
C PHE A 25 1.56 -1.94 -10.23
N GLY A 26 0.76 -2.40 -11.19
CA GLY A 26 0.85 -1.96 -12.58
C GLY A 26 0.48 -0.48 -12.73
N ILE A 27 0.37 -0.03 -13.98
CA ILE A 27 -0.09 1.33 -14.25
C ILE A 27 -1.54 1.46 -13.75
N ILE A 28 -1.73 2.35 -12.78
CA ILE A 28 -3.05 2.73 -12.26
C ILE A 28 -3.42 4.02 -12.97
N ASP A 29 -4.42 3.95 -13.85
CA ASP A 29 -4.99 5.14 -14.48
C ASP A 29 -5.73 6.00 -13.44
N ALA A 30 -5.85 7.29 -13.74
CA ALA A 30 -6.55 8.23 -12.88
C ALA A 30 -8.02 7.82 -12.74
N GLN A 31 -8.49 7.71 -11.50
CA GLN A 31 -9.82 7.17 -11.23
C GLN A 31 -10.87 8.29 -11.28
N GLY A 32 -11.94 8.06 -12.06
CA GLY A 32 -13.13 8.92 -12.09
C GLY A 32 -14.10 8.57 -10.97
N GLY A 33 -15.09 9.44 -10.72
CA GLY A 33 -16.00 9.46 -9.55
C GLY A 33 -16.91 8.24 -9.28
N SER A 34 -16.37 7.03 -9.36
CA SER A 34 -17.00 5.75 -9.03
C SER A 34 -16.59 5.29 -7.64
N SER A 35 -17.41 4.44 -7.03
CA SER A 35 -17.06 3.69 -5.81
C SER A 35 -16.17 2.48 -6.09
N ILE A 36 -15.87 2.19 -7.36
CA ILE A 36 -14.99 1.09 -7.77
C ILE A 36 -13.67 1.69 -8.25
N LEU A 37 -12.58 1.29 -7.60
CA LEU A 37 -11.21 1.60 -8.00
C LEU A 37 -10.65 0.43 -8.81
N ASP A 38 -10.25 0.70 -10.05
CA ASP A 38 -9.64 -0.28 -10.95
C ASP A 38 -8.11 -0.19 -10.88
N LEU A 39 -7.48 -1.12 -10.17
CA LEU A 39 -6.02 -1.16 -10.03
C LEU A 39 -5.32 -1.86 -11.21
N GLY A 40 -6.09 -2.30 -12.20
CA GLY A 40 -5.56 -3.00 -13.36
C GLY A 40 -4.87 -4.31 -12.95
N THR A 41 -3.54 -4.32 -13.00
CA THR A 41 -2.72 -5.50 -12.70
C THR A 41 -1.98 -5.31 -11.39
N VAL A 42 -2.10 -6.27 -10.48
CA VAL A 42 -1.32 -6.34 -9.23
C VAL A 42 -0.52 -7.64 -9.24
N VAL A 43 0.80 -7.52 -9.25
CA VAL A 43 1.69 -8.67 -9.14
C VAL A 43 2.10 -8.81 -7.68
N SER A 44 1.93 -10.01 -7.12
CA SER A 44 2.34 -10.31 -5.76
C SER A 44 3.19 -11.58 -5.75
N GLU A 45 4.28 -11.59 -5.00
CA GLU A 45 5.11 -12.77 -4.82
C GLU A 45 4.35 -13.88 -4.07
N THR A 46 3.48 -13.49 -3.13
CA THR A 46 2.73 -14.40 -2.26
C THR A 46 1.23 -14.15 -2.33
N GLY A 47 0.44 -15.00 -1.67
CA GLY A 47 -0.98 -14.68 -1.44
C GLY A 47 -1.08 -13.51 -0.47
N GLY A 48 -1.87 -12.50 -0.82
CA GLY A 48 -1.95 -11.25 -0.07
C GLY A 48 -3.30 -10.57 -0.16
N VAL A 49 -3.36 -9.36 0.36
CA VAL A 49 -4.52 -8.48 0.30
C VAL A 49 -4.06 -7.10 -0.17
N VAL A 50 -4.80 -6.55 -1.12
CA VAL A 50 -4.70 -5.14 -1.46
C VAL A 50 -5.71 -4.39 -0.62
N GLU A 51 -5.24 -3.39 0.11
CA GLU A 51 -6.05 -2.52 0.96
C GLU A 51 -5.99 -1.11 0.40
N ILE A 52 -7.14 -0.44 0.33
CA ILE A 52 -7.23 0.97 -0.05
C ILE A 52 -7.40 1.79 1.22
N TYR A 53 -6.48 2.72 1.41
CA TYR A 53 -6.42 3.62 2.53
C TYR A 53 -6.81 5.04 2.13
N LYS A 54 -7.64 5.66 2.97
CA LYS A 54 -7.89 7.11 2.97
C LYS A 54 -7.33 7.68 4.27
N GLY A 55 -6.13 8.27 4.21
CA GLY A 55 -5.35 8.53 5.41
C GLY A 55 -5.03 7.21 6.11
N ASP A 56 -5.35 7.09 7.40
CA ASP A 56 -5.09 5.87 8.19
C ASP A 56 -6.26 4.86 8.17
N THR A 57 -7.34 5.14 7.42
CA THR A 57 -8.54 4.31 7.40
C THR A 57 -8.62 3.45 6.15
N VAL A 58 -8.81 2.14 6.32
CA VAL A 58 -9.11 1.21 5.21
C VAL A 58 -10.56 1.43 4.76
N ILE A 59 -10.75 1.74 3.47
CA ILE A 59 -12.06 1.98 2.85
C ILE A 59 -12.50 0.86 1.91
N GLY A 60 -11.57 -0.03 1.53
CA GLY A 60 -11.85 -1.22 0.75
C GLY A 60 -10.67 -2.16 0.73
N SER A 61 -10.91 -3.43 0.47
CA SER A 61 -9.85 -4.43 0.34
C SER A 61 -10.25 -5.54 -0.62
N GLN A 62 -9.24 -6.17 -1.21
CA GLN A 62 -9.41 -7.28 -2.15
C GLN A 62 -8.26 -8.27 -1.98
N ALA A 63 -8.60 -9.55 -1.79
CA ALA A 63 -7.60 -10.60 -1.75
C ALA A 63 -6.99 -10.83 -3.14
N VAL A 64 -5.68 -11.06 -3.17
CA VAL A 64 -4.91 -11.37 -4.38
C VAL A 64 -4.12 -12.66 -4.16
N ARG A 65 -3.86 -13.37 -5.24
CA ARG A 65 -3.06 -14.60 -5.22
C ARG A 65 -1.61 -14.27 -5.52
N ALA A 66 -0.71 -15.20 -5.21
CA ALA A 66 0.65 -15.16 -5.74
C ALA A 66 0.61 -15.17 -7.28
N GLY A 67 1.46 -14.36 -7.90
CA GLY A 67 1.52 -14.10 -9.33
C GLY A 67 0.80 -12.83 -9.76
N ALA A 68 0.55 -12.74 -11.08
CA ALA A 68 -0.12 -11.59 -11.68
C ALA A 68 -1.66 -11.70 -11.56
N ASN A 69 -2.25 -10.75 -10.85
CA ASN A 69 -3.70 -10.61 -10.71
C ASN A 69 -4.15 -9.47 -11.62
N SER A 70 -4.87 -9.80 -12.68
CA SER A 70 -5.44 -8.81 -13.59
C SER A 70 -6.86 -8.44 -13.19
N ASN A 71 -7.31 -7.25 -13.61
CA ASN A 71 -8.65 -6.73 -13.37
C ASN A 71 -9.00 -6.65 -11.87
N VAL A 72 -8.04 -6.19 -11.06
CA VAL A 72 -8.23 -6.00 -9.61
C VAL A 72 -9.09 -4.76 -9.39
N ARG A 73 -10.36 -5.00 -9.07
CA ARG A 73 -11.35 -3.95 -8.82
C ARG A 73 -11.79 -3.98 -7.37
N ILE A 74 -11.62 -2.86 -6.68
CA ILE A 74 -11.93 -2.74 -5.25
C ILE A 74 -13.10 -1.78 -5.09
N ASN A 75 -14.20 -2.27 -4.54
CA ASN A 75 -15.32 -1.42 -4.16
C ASN A 75 -15.04 -0.77 -2.80
N VAL A 76 -14.92 0.55 -2.79
CA VAL A 76 -14.68 1.36 -1.58
C VAL A 76 -15.96 1.92 -0.97
N ASN A 77 -17.14 1.47 -1.44
CA ASN A 77 -18.50 1.79 -0.99
C ASN A 77 -18.93 3.27 -1.10
N ALA A 78 -17.98 4.20 -1.16
CA ALA A 78 -18.19 5.62 -1.36
C ALA A 78 -17.15 6.15 -2.33
N THR A 79 -17.59 6.96 -3.28
CA THR A 79 -16.68 7.62 -4.23
C THR A 79 -15.66 8.46 -3.47
N PRO A 80 -14.36 8.16 -3.57
CA PRO A 80 -13.34 8.98 -2.96
C PRO A 80 -13.34 10.35 -3.65
N VAL A 81 -13.20 11.42 -2.87
CA VAL A 81 -13.11 12.83 -3.34
C VAL A 81 -11.69 13.39 -3.24
N SER A 82 -10.77 12.54 -2.79
CA SER A 82 -9.39 12.82 -2.47
C SER A 82 -8.56 11.60 -2.81
N ASP A 83 -7.28 11.81 -3.08
CA ASP A 83 -6.34 10.73 -3.36
C ASP A 83 -6.32 9.70 -2.24
N VAL A 84 -6.08 8.46 -2.63
CA VAL A 84 -6.05 7.30 -1.73
C VAL A 84 -4.76 6.52 -1.97
N THR A 85 -4.41 5.65 -1.04
CA THR A 85 -3.21 4.81 -1.13
C THR A 85 -3.64 3.36 -1.24
N ALA A 86 -3.24 2.65 -2.29
CA ALA A 86 -3.29 1.20 -2.34
C ALA A 86 -2.05 0.63 -1.68
N VAL A 87 -2.24 -0.34 -0.79
CA VAL A 87 -1.17 -1.05 -0.10
C VAL A 87 -1.37 -2.53 -0.34
N LEU A 88 -0.36 -3.20 -0.89
CA LEU A 88 -0.33 -4.65 -1.02
C LEU A 88 0.37 -5.23 0.20
N ARG A 89 -0.34 -6.07 0.96
CA ARG A 89 0.16 -6.70 2.18
C ARG A 89 0.06 -8.22 2.11
N SER A 90 1.05 -8.90 2.67
CA SER A 90 1.01 -10.34 2.96
C SER A 90 1.31 -10.54 4.44
N GLY A 91 0.30 -10.89 5.23
CA GLY A 91 0.43 -10.97 6.70
C GLY A 91 0.67 -9.59 7.31
N ASP A 92 1.77 -9.41 8.06
CA ASP A 92 2.20 -8.13 8.63
C ASP A 92 3.18 -7.35 7.72
N GLN A 93 3.56 -7.93 6.58
CA GLN A 93 4.54 -7.35 5.67
C GLN A 93 3.86 -6.58 4.54
N VAL A 94 4.20 -5.29 4.40
CA VAL A 94 3.87 -4.50 3.21
C VAL A 94 4.82 -4.91 2.09
N LEU A 95 4.25 -5.35 0.97
CA LEU A 95 4.99 -5.79 -0.22
C LEU A 95 5.20 -4.64 -1.19
N ASP A 96 4.17 -3.80 -1.38
CA ASP A 96 4.24 -2.61 -2.22
C ASP A 96 3.17 -1.58 -1.82
N GLU A 97 3.35 -0.33 -2.21
CA GLU A 97 2.37 0.75 -2.04
C GLU A 97 2.32 1.68 -3.26
N ALA A 98 1.11 2.09 -3.63
CA ALA A 98 0.89 3.00 -4.76
C ALA A 98 -0.14 4.06 -4.39
N ARG A 99 0.16 5.32 -4.74
CA ARG A 99 -0.82 6.40 -4.64
C ARG A 99 -1.76 6.34 -5.84
N ILE A 100 -3.04 6.53 -5.58
CA ILE A 100 -4.08 6.61 -6.59
C ILE A 100 -4.59 8.05 -6.61
N ASP A 101 -4.31 8.73 -7.71
CA ASP A 101 -4.84 10.06 -7.96
C ASP A 101 -6.31 9.97 -8.39
N ILE A 102 -7.17 10.67 -7.65
CA ILE A 102 -8.59 10.75 -7.97
C ILE A 102 -8.82 12.01 -8.82
N SER A 103 -9.20 11.81 -10.08
CA SER A 103 -9.51 12.92 -10.97
C SER A 103 -10.79 13.61 -10.53
N ARG A 104 -10.67 14.86 -10.09
CA ARG A 104 -11.81 15.75 -9.85
C ARG A 104 -12.31 16.27 -11.19
N MET A 105 -13.32 15.62 -11.73
CA MET A 105 -14.08 16.12 -12.88
C MET A 105 -14.97 17.29 -12.48
#